data_AF-A0A7W0J0W1-F1
#
_entry.id   AF-A0A7W0J0W1-F1
#
_cell.length_a   1.000
_cell.length_b   1.000
_cell.length_c   1.000
_cell.angle_alpha   90.00
_cell.angle_beta   90.00
_cell.angle_gamma   90.00
#
_symmetry.space_group_name_H-M   'P 1'
#
loop_
_entity.id
_entity.type
_entity.pdbx_description
1 polymer ?
#
loop_
_entity_poly.entity_id
_entity_poly.type
_entity_poly.pdbx_seq_one_letter_code
_entity_poly.pdbx_strand_id
1 'polypeptide(L)'
;MKNLKVLEELLESEIKEVVGCTEPASVAFAFARAAALFREYDSPSGISGNFKAAVVISRDVFRNISTVRVPVMKIKGINAAAACGIYTKSSGFNPFAGIGAVEKRKITALLKRKNWLKVSVKNVDGIFVDAQIACKGKKSRVVVEGSHDNVKAVYFSGRKTAQNKKKPVYRLKSMEEIFNIVKRRDKGLEDIVERFIIDQGRLYEEFGYGDVFAAVSGLVKKRMDGDSLKVITVTGSGNQGIFLGIPFYIMYKKRGKKILPAALFAVLTQIYLTNSKGRISGDCGLAGKAASSLAAGLSLLETANLKKIRDNMLLTHRALKGLQCEGAEPVCAMKAYLALTSVKNVVWPEKLI
;
A
#
# COMPACT_ATOMS: atom_id res chain seq x y z
N MET A 1 30.99 2.24 1.18
CA MET A 1 30.21 2.82 0.06
C MET A 1 29.21 1.87 -0.61
N LYS A 2 29.37 0.53 -0.61
CA LYS A 2 28.48 -0.40 -1.34
C LYS A 2 27.01 -0.55 -0.84
N ASN A 3 26.60 0.08 0.28
CA ASN A 3 25.30 -0.17 0.91
C ASN A 3 24.27 0.99 0.82
N LEU A 4 24.67 2.21 0.45
CA LEU A 4 23.77 3.39 0.47
C LEU A 4 22.76 3.38 -0.66
N LYS A 5 23.22 3.16 -1.90
CA LYS A 5 22.35 3.04 -3.08
C LYS A 5 21.28 1.95 -2.91
N VAL A 6 21.64 0.86 -2.24
CA VAL A 6 20.72 -0.24 -1.92
C VAL A 6 19.64 0.18 -0.91
N LEU A 7 19.97 1.09 0.02
CA LEU A 7 19.01 1.65 0.98
C LEU A 7 18.10 2.69 0.32
N GLU A 8 18.61 3.50 -0.61
CA GLU A 8 17.78 4.39 -1.43
C GLU A 8 16.79 3.60 -2.26
N GLU A 9 17.25 2.57 -2.99
CA GLU A 9 16.39 1.66 -3.75
C GLU A 9 15.35 0.97 -2.86
N LEU A 10 15.72 0.60 -1.62
CA LEU A 10 14.78 0.06 -0.64
C LEU A 10 13.70 1.09 -0.29
N LEU A 11 14.06 2.30 0.12
CA LEU A 11 13.10 3.35 0.49
C LEU A 11 12.17 3.70 -0.68
N GLU A 12 12.71 3.92 -1.87
CA GLU A 12 11.91 4.23 -3.07
C GLU A 12 10.96 3.09 -3.45
N SER A 13 11.35 1.84 -3.20
CA SER A 13 10.47 0.69 -3.44
C SER A 13 9.31 0.58 -2.44
N GLU A 14 9.47 1.13 -1.24
CA GLU A 14 8.51 1.04 -0.13
C GLU A 14 7.66 2.30 0.05
N ILE A 15 8.12 3.44 -0.47
CA ILE A 15 7.45 4.74 -0.46
C ILE A 15 6.91 5.02 -1.86
N LYS A 16 5.62 4.77 -2.08
CA LYS A 16 5.00 4.90 -3.41
C LYS A 16 3.73 5.74 -3.37
N GLU A 17 3.62 6.71 -4.27
CA GLU A 17 2.36 7.40 -4.52
C GLU A 17 1.33 6.44 -5.13
N VAL A 18 0.12 6.42 -4.55
CA VAL A 18 -1.01 5.63 -5.06
C VAL A 18 -2.31 6.44 -4.99
N VAL A 19 -3.26 6.07 -5.84
CA VAL A 19 -4.65 6.54 -5.76
C VAL A 19 -5.54 5.38 -5.32
N GLY A 20 -6.27 5.56 -4.21
CA GLY A 20 -7.20 4.56 -3.68
C GLY A 20 -6.53 3.39 -2.93
N CYS A 21 -7.13 2.20 -3.01
CA CYS A 21 -6.66 0.99 -2.33
C CYS A 21 -5.80 0.09 -3.24
N THR A 22 -4.72 -0.46 -2.66
CA THR A 22 -3.68 -1.20 -3.39
C THR A 22 -4.12 -2.61 -3.75
N GLU A 23 -5.03 -3.24 -2.99
CA GLU A 23 -5.59 -4.56 -3.30
C GLU A 23 -6.53 -4.55 -4.52
N PRO A 24 -7.51 -3.63 -4.64
CA PRO A 24 -8.21 -3.42 -5.91
C PRO A 24 -7.28 -3.17 -7.08
N ALA A 25 -6.24 -2.35 -6.87
CA ALA A 25 -5.26 -2.07 -7.91
C ALA A 25 -4.47 -3.33 -8.31
N SER A 26 -4.12 -4.21 -7.36
CA SER A 26 -3.43 -5.47 -7.63
C SER A 26 -4.27 -6.43 -8.48
N VAL A 27 -5.55 -6.60 -8.13
CA VAL A 27 -6.47 -7.42 -8.92
C VAL A 27 -6.69 -6.82 -10.31
N ALA A 28 -6.95 -5.51 -10.39
CA ALA A 28 -7.13 -4.83 -11.67
C ALA A 28 -5.85 -4.91 -12.53
N PHE A 29 -4.67 -4.75 -11.94
CA PHE A 29 -3.39 -4.87 -12.62
C PHE A 29 -3.16 -6.28 -13.17
N ALA A 30 -3.44 -7.33 -12.39
CA ALA A 30 -3.32 -8.72 -12.85
C ALA A 30 -4.25 -8.99 -14.05
N PHE A 31 -5.49 -8.50 -14.01
CA PHE A 31 -6.43 -8.62 -15.13
C PHE A 31 -6.04 -7.77 -16.34
N ALA A 32 -5.49 -6.57 -16.15
CA ALA A 32 -4.98 -5.73 -17.22
C ALA A 32 -3.85 -6.41 -17.99
N ARG A 33 -2.89 -6.99 -17.25
CA ARG A 33 -1.82 -7.80 -17.84
C ARG A 33 -2.37 -9.04 -18.54
N ALA A 34 -3.32 -9.76 -17.92
CA ALA A 34 -3.92 -10.94 -18.52
C ALA A 34 -4.67 -10.62 -19.83
N ALA A 35 -5.35 -9.47 -19.89
CA ALA A 35 -6.05 -9.00 -21.08
C ALA A 35 -5.09 -8.53 -22.18
N ALA A 36 -3.98 -7.88 -21.81
CA ALA A 36 -2.96 -7.42 -22.76
C ALA A 36 -2.32 -8.58 -23.53
N LEU A 37 -2.20 -9.77 -22.93
CA LEU A 37 -1.63 -10.95 -23.61
C LEU A 37 -2.42 -11.39 -24.85
N PHE A 38 -3.74 -11.15 -24.90
CA PHE A 38 -4.51 -11.41 -26.12
C PHE A 38 -4.15 -10.43 -27.24
N ARG A 39 -3.80 -9.19 -26.89
CA ARG A 39 -3.30 -8.22 -27.88
C ARG A 39 -1.90 -8.58 -28.38
N GLU A 40 -1.06 -9.07 -27.48
CA GLU A 40 0.34 -9.40 -27.76
C GLU A 40 0.49 -10.71 -28.55
N TYR A 41 -0.32 -11.73 -28.27
CA TYR A 41 -0.12 -13.10 -28.79
C TYR A 41 -1.27 -13.65 -29.65
N ASP A 42 -2.40 -12.95 -29.81
CA ASP A 42 -3.57 -13.46 -30.55
C ASP A 42 -4.08 -12.50 -31.62
N SER A 43 -4.57 -11.31 -31.26
CA SER A 43 -5.09 -10.32 -32.20
C SER A 43 -4.93 -8.90 -31.69
N PRO A 44 -4.59 -7.90 -32.53
CA PRO A 44 -4.50 -6.49 -32.12
C PRO A 44 -5.78 -5.96 -31.45
N SER A 45 -6.95 -6.54 -31.80
CA SER A 45 -8.25 -6.21 -31.19
C SER A 45 -8.38 -6.68 -29.72
N GLY A 46 -7.54 -7.62 -29.29
CA GLY A 46 -7.54 -8.20 -27.95
C GLY A 46 -8.76 -9.09 -27.67
N ILE A 47 -9.25 -9.03 -26.44
CA ILE A 47 -10.45 -9.76 -26.03
C ILE A 47 -11.66 -9.23 -26.81
N SER A 48 -12.28 -10.08 -27.62
CA SER A 48 -13.49 -9.78 -28.40
C SER A 48 -14.56 -10.87 -28.24
N GLY A 49 -15.82 -10.46 -28.13
CA GLY A 49 -16.96 -11.36 -27.98
C GLY A 49 -17.18 -11.87 -26.54
N ASN A 50 -17.67 -13.12 -26.42
CA ASN A 50 -17.89 -13.78 -25.13
C ASN A 50 -16.58 -14.33 -24.56
N PHE A 51 -16.35 -14.06 -23.29
CA PHE A 51 -15.21 -14.57 -22.52
C PHE A 51 -15.66 -14.97 -21.12
N LYS A 52 -14.86 -15.79 -20.45
CA LYS A 52 -14.98 -16.09 -19.02
C LYS A 52 -13.68 -15.72 -18.32
N ALA A 53 -13.78 -15.31 -17.07
CA ALA A 53 -12.67 -14.95 -16.22
C ALA A 53 -12.71 -15.76 -14.92
N ALA A 54 -11.56 -15.95 -14.31
CA ALA A 54 -11.44 -16.49 -12.96
C ALA A 54 -10.34 -15.75 -12.20
N VAL A 55 -10.48 -15.67 -10.88
CA VAL A 55 -9.42 -15.18 -10.01
C VAL A 55 -9.32 -16.04 -8.75
N VAL A 56 -8.10 -16.44 -8.41
CA VAL A 56 -7.78 -17.00 -7.09
C VAL A 56 -6.99 -15.97 -6.31
N ILE A 57 -7.46 -15.58 -5.13
CA ILE A 57 -6.80 -14.57 -4.29
C ILE A 57 -6.53 -15.09 -2.88
N SER A 58 -5.52 -14.56 -2.19
CA SER A 58 -5.29 -14.87 -0.77
C SER A 58 -6.46 -14.39 0.11
N ARG A 59 -6.59 -14.97 1.32
CA ARG A 59 -7.54 -14.51 2.34
C ARG A 59 -7.38 -13.02 2.64
N ASP A 60 -6.14 -12.57 2.72
CA ASP A 60 -5.78 -11.18 3.00
C ASP A 60 -6.22 -10.21 1.90
N VAL A 61 -5.98 -10.57 0.63
CA VAL A 61 -6.46 -9.78 -0.51
C VAL A 61 -7.98 -9.79 -0.54
N PHE A 62 -8.63 -10.96 -0.36
CA PHE A 62 -10.08 -11.09 -0.33
C PHE A 62 -10.73 -10.17 0.70
N ARG A 63 -10.26 -10.21 1.95
CA ARG A 63 -10.80 -9.37 3.04
C ARG A 63 -10.68 -7.87 2.74
N ASN A 64 -9.56 -7.44 2.15
CA ASN A 64 -9.34 -6.01 1.88
C ASN A 64 -10.15 -5.51 0.67
N ILE A 65 -10.33 -6.34 -0.36
CA ILE A 65 -11.01 -5.95 -1.60
C ILE A 65 -12.53 -6.16 -1.56
N SER A 66 -13.03 -7.08 -0.72
CA SER A 66 -14.45 -7.46 -0.72
C SER A 66 -15.38 -6.29 -0.37
N THR A 67 -14.88 -5.34 0.42
CA THR A 67 -15.70 -4.28 1.01
C THR A 67 -15.41 -2.88 0.48
N VAL A 68 -14.24 -2.70 -0.14
CA VAL A 68 -13.75 -1.40 -0.58
C VAL A 68 -14.39 -0.97 -1.89
N ARG A 69 -14.62 0.34 -2.04
CA ARG A 69 -15.03 0.94 -3.31
C ARG A 69 -13.85 1.04 -4.25
N VAL A 70 -14.03 0.55 -5.48
CA VAL A 70 -13.04 0.69 -6.55
C VAL A 70 -13.03 2.16 -7.02
N PRO A 71 -11.86 2.80 -7.11
CA PRO A 71 -11.75 4.17 -7.61
C PRO A 71 -12.41 4.34 -8.98
N VAL A 72 -12.80 5.58 -9.31
CA VAL A 72 -13.45 5.97 -10.59
C VAL A 72 -14.88 5.45 -10.77
N MET A 73 -15.14 4.18 -10.45
CA MET A 73 -16.47 3.56 -10.55
C MET A 73 -17.31 3.76 -9.29
N LYS A 74 -16.68 3.91 -8.12
CA LYS A 74 -17.34 3.94 -6.79
C LYS A 74 -18.20 2.70 -6.48
N ILE A 75 -17.98 1.61 -7.22
CA ILE A 75 -18.64 0.30 -7.03
C ILE A 75 -17.72 -0.58 -6.18
N LYS A 76 -18.30 -1.33 -5.23
CA LYS A 76 -17.54 -2.21 -4.34
C LYS A 76 -17.15 -3.53 -5.00
N GLY A 77 -16.02 -4.09 -4.56
CA GLY A 77 -15.73 -5.51 -4.68
C GLY A 77 -14.89 -5.96 -5.88
N ILE A 78 -14.61 -7.27 -5.88
CA ILE A 78 -13.67 -7.95 -6.78
C ILE A 78 -14.10 -7.83 -8.24
N ASN A 79 -15.40 -7.98 -8.52
CA ASN A 79 -15.94 -7.91 -9.87
C ASN A 79 -15.66 -6.55 -10.51
N ALA A 80 -15.82 -5.46 -9.76
CA ALA A 80 -15.53 -4.12 -10.22
C ALA A 80 -14.03 -3.96 -10.53
N ALA A 81 -13.14 -4.41 -9.64
CA ALA A 81 -11.70 -4.32 -9.86
C ALA A 81 -11.25 -5.13 -11.09
N ALA A 82 -11.74 -6.36 -11.23
CA ALA A 82 -11.45 -7.22 -12.37
C ALA A 82 -11.94 -6.61 -13.69
N ALA A 83 -13.17 -6.06 -13.72
CA ALA A 83 -13.73 -5.41 -14.89
C ALA A 83 -12.95 -4.16 -15.29
N CYS A 84 -12.58 -3.33 -14.30
CA CYS A 84 -11.67 -2.19 -14.50
C CYS A 84 -10.34 -2.63 -15.10
N GLY A 85 -9.75 -3.71 -14.58
CA GLY A 85 -8.51 -4.28 -15.09
C GLY A 85 -8.61 -4.73 -16.55
N ILE A 86 -9.68 -5.45 -16.92
CA ILE A 86 -9.86 -5.95 -18.29
C ILE A 86 -9.94 -4.81 -19.31
N TYR A 87 -10.59 -3.70 -18.96
CA TYR A 87 -10.84 -2.59 -19.89
C TYR A 87 -9.93 -1.38 -19.73
N THR A 88 -8.99 -1.40 -18.77
CA THR A 88 -8.06 -0.28 -18.62
C THR A 88 -7.11 -0.14 -19.81
N LYS A 89 -6.74 1.10 -20.09
CA LYS A 89 -5.66 1.46 -21.02
C LYS A 89 -4.29 1.54 -20.35
N SER A 90 -4.25 1.49 -19.02
CA SER A 90 -2.99 1.60 -18.26
C SER A 90 -2.20 0.29 -18.31
N SER A 91 -0.89 0.40 -18.56
CA SER A 91 0.06 -0.74 -18.56
C SER A 91 0.82 -0.91 -17.24
N GLY A 92 0.82 0.12 -16.39
CA GLY A 92 1.53 0.16 -15.10
C GLY A 92 0.65 -0.15 -13.89
N PHE A 93 1.23 -0.06 -12.68
CA PHE A 93 0.55 -0.28 -11.40
C PHE A 93 -0.36 0.91 -10.97
N ASN A 94 -1.03 1.53 -11.93
CA ASN A 94 -2.11 2.47 -11.72
C ASN A 94 -3.24 2.15 -12.70
N PRO A 95 -3.95 1.01 -12.50
CA PRO A 95 -4.91 0.49 -13.47
C PRO A 95 -6.16 1.36 -13.59
N PHE A 96 -6.41 2.31 -12.68
CA PHE A 96 -7.60 3.15 -12.71
C PHE A 96 -7.42 4.47 -13.47
N ALA A 97 -6.18 4.93 -13.66
CA ALA A 97 -5.89 6.19 -14.37
C ALA A 97 -6.36 6.20 -15.84
N GLY A 98 -6.44 5.04 -16.49
CA GLY A 98 -6.83 4.90 -17.89
C GLY A 98 -8.33 4.72 -18.14
N ILE A 99 -9.21 4.95 -17.15
CA ILE A 99 -10.64 4.67 -17.24
C ILE A 99 -11.44 5.94 -17.58
N GLY A 100 -11.75 6.12 -18.86
CA GLY A 100 -12.60 7.20 -19.38
C GLY A 100 -14.07 6.79 -19.52
N ALA A 101 -14.87 7.67 -20.15
CA ALA A 101 -16.32 7.44 -20.33
C ALA A 101 -16.63 6.18 -21.16
N VAL A 102 -15.82 5.88 -22.18
CA VAL A 102 -15.99 4.69 -23.03
C VAL A 102 -15.72 3.42 -22.24
N GLU A 103 -14.63 3.39 -21.45
CA GLU A 103 -14.28 2.24 -20.61
C GLU A 103 -15.34 2.03 -19.52
N LYS A 104 -15.84 3.11 -18.89
CA LYS A 104 -16.94 3.05 -17.91
C LYS A 104 -18.17 2.34 -18.48
N ARG A 105 -18.59 2.66 -19.72
CA ARG A 105 -19.72 1.99 -20.37
C ARG A 105 -19.49 0.48 -20.54
N LYS A 106 -18.29 0.08 -20.97
CA LYS A 106 -17.91 -1.35 -21.13
C LYS A 106 -17.89 -2.08 -19.78
N ILE A 107 -17.32 -1.45 -18.75
CA ILE A 107 -17.28 -1.98 -17.39
C ILE A 107 -18.71 -2.19 -16.86
N THR A 108 -19.57 -1.18 -16.95
CA THR A 108 -20.97 -1.28 -16.51
C THR A 108 -21.72 -2.37 -17.26
N ALA A 109 -21.51 -2.52 -18.58
CA ALA A 109 -22.13 -3.59 -19.36
C ALA A 109 -21.65 -4.98 -18.92
N LEU A 110 -20.34 -5.14 -18.65
CA LEU A 110 -19.78 -6.40 -18.15
C LEU A 110 -20.32 -6.77 -16.77
N LEU A 111 -20.45 -5.79 -15.87
CA LEU A 111 -20.96 -6.02 -14.51
C LEU A 111 -22.42 -6.50 -14.47
N LYS A 112 -23.21 -6.22 -15.53
CA LYS A 112 -24.58 -6.76 -15.67
C LYS A 112 -24.62 -8.23 -16.09
N ARG A 113 -23.53 -8.79 -16.63
CA ARG A 113 -23.48 -10.19 -17.06
C ARG A 113 -23.42 -11.11 -15.82
N LYS A 114 -24.15 -12.21 -15.85
CA LYS A 114 -24.05 -13.25 -14.80
C LYS A 114 -22.86 -14.17 -15.10
N ASN A 115 -22.20 -14.66 -14.05
CA ASN A 115 -21.20 -15.73 -14.10
C ASN A 115 -20.00 -15.48 -15.05
N TRP A 116 -19.67 -14.21 -15.35
CA TRP A 116 -18.51 -13.90 -16.19
C TRP A 116 -17.18 -14.03 -15.42
N LEU A 117 -17.21 -13.88 -14.08
CA LEU A 117 -16.06 -14.01 -13.20
C LEU A 117 -16.33 -15.08 -12.13
N LYS A 118 -15.45 -16.08 -12.04
CA LYS A 118 -15.38 -17.00 -10.89
C LYS A 118 -14.34 -16.50 -9.89
N VAL A 119 -14.73 -16.28 -8.64
CA VAL A 119 -13.82 -15.89 -7.55
C VAL A 119 -13.56 -17.11 -6.66
N SER A 120 -12.32 -17.32 -6.27
CA SER A 120 -11.94 -18.36 -5.30
C SER A 120 -10.90 -17.81 -4.33
N VAL A 121 -10.96 -18.25 -3.07
CA VAL A 121 -10.04 -17.81 -2.02
C VAL A 121 -9.06 -18.95 -1.72
N LYS A 122 -7.78 -18.63 -1.71
CA LYS A 122 -6.71 -19.54 -1.31
C LYS A 122 -6.30 -19.24 0.12
N ASN A 123 -6.16 -20.29 0.93
CA ASN A 123 -5.72 -20.22 2.31
C ASN A 123 -4.21 -19.98 2.42
N VAL A 124 -3.76 -18.80 2.00
CA VAL A 124 -2.37 -18.33 2.11
C VAL A 124 -2.36 -16.90 2.62
N ASP A 125 -1.30 -16.54 3.33
CA ASP A 125 -1.11 -15.21 3.88
C ASP A 125 -0.35 -14.30 2.90
N GLY A 126 -0.48 -13.00 3.08
CA GLY A 126 0.13 -11.99 2.23
C GLY A 126 -0.58 -11.82 0.89
N ILE A 127 0.14 -11.24 -0.08
CA ILE A 127 -0.42 -10.86 -1.38
C ILE A 127 -0.31 -12.03 -2.34
N PHE A 128 -1.45 -12.54 -2.81
CA PHE A 128 -1.55 -13.53 -3.88
C PHE A 128 -2.77 -13.20 -4.76
N VAL A 129 -2.54 -13.06 -6.07
CA VAL A 129 -3.59 -12.88 -7.09
C VAL A 129 -3.22 -13.71 -8.32
N ASP A 130 -4.08 -14.66 -8.69
CA ASP A 130 -3.97 -15.49 -9.88
C ASP A 130 -5.16 -15.20 -10.79
N ALA A 131 -4.97 -14.26 -11.73
CA ALA A 131 -6.00 -13.80 -12.65
C ALA A 131 -5.95 -14.59 -13.96
N GLN A 132 -7.10 -15.04 -14.43
CA GLN A 132 -7.24 -15.87 -15.62
C GLN A 132 -8.35 -15.36 -16.52
N ILE A 133 -8.11 -15.37 -17.83
CA ILE A 133 -9.10 -15.01 -18.85
C ILE A 133 -9.10 -16.11 -19.92
N ALA A 134 -10.28 -16.57 -20.30
CA ALA A 134 -10.51 -17.51 -21.39
C ALA A 134 -11.40 -16.85 -22.45
N CYS A 135 -10.90 -16.77 -23.69
CA CYS A 135 -11.57 -16.15 -24.82
C CYS A 135 -11.23 -16.92 -26.11
N LYS A 136 -12.23 -17.26 -26.92
CA LYS A 136 -12.07 -17.97 -28.22
C LYS A 136 -11.11 -19.18 -28.18
N GLY A 137 -11.23 -20.03 -27.16
CA GLY A 137 -10.38 -21.22 -27.00
C GLY A 137 -8.96 -20.96 -26.49
N LYS A 138 -8.52 -19.70 -26.38
CA LYS A 138 -7.23 -19.30 -25.81
C LYS A 138 -7.40 -18.91 -24.33
N LYS A 139 -6.32 -19.04 -23.55
CA LYS A 139 -6.31 -18.73 -22.12
C LYS A 139 -5.09 -17.88 -21.76
N SER A 140 -5.28 -16.86 -20.95
CA SER A 140 -4.19 -16.12 -20.33
C SER A 140 -4.26 -16.26 -18.80
N ARG A 141 -3.09 -16.27 -18.15
CA ARG A 141 -2.96 -16.35 -16.70
C ARG A 141 -1.81 -15.48 -16.21
N VAL A 142 -2.07 -14.67 -15.19
CA VAL A 142 -1.07 -13.80 -14.53
C VAL A 142 -1.14 -14.04 -13.04
N VAL A 143 0.03 -14.32 -12.44
CA VAL A 143 0.18 -14.51 -11.00
C VAL A 143 0.97 -13.33 -10.43
N VAL A 144 0.37 -12.59 -9.51
CA VAL A 144 0.99 -11.54 -8.69
C VAL A 144 1.16 -12.07 -7.27
N GLU A 145 2.36 -11.95 -6.71
CA GLU A 145 2.68 -12.52 -5.41
C GLU A 145 3.75 -11.73 -4.63
N GLY A 146 3.56 -11.58 -3.32
CA GLY A 146 4.51 -10.98 -2.39
C GLY A 146 4.46 -9.44 -2.30
N SER A 147 4.27 -8.73 -3.41
CA SER A 147 3.91 -7.30 -3.46
C SER A 147 2.77 -7.07 -4.44
N HIS A 148 2.06 -5.95 -4.32
CA HIS A 148 0.84 -5.69 -5.11
C HIS A 148 1.07 -5.60 -6.62
N ASP A 149 2.31 -5.35 -7.06
CA ASP A 149 2.75 -5.15 -8.44
C ASP A 149 3.70 -6.25 -8.98
N ASN A 150 4.14 -7.18 -8.14
CA ASN A 150 5.16 -8.17 -8.53
C ASN A 150 4.56 -9.36 -9.28
N VAL A 151 4.65 -9.32 -10.62
CA VAL A 151 4.27 -10.42 -11.51
C VAL A 151 5.26 -11.59 -11.38
N LYS A 152 4.82 -12.68 -10.75
CA LYS A 152 5.61 -13.88 -10.49
C LYS A 152 5.62 -14.86 -11.66
N ALA A 153 4.50 -14.97 -12.38
CA ALA A 153 4.36 -15.86 -13.51
C ALA A 153 3.33 -15.34 -14.52
N VAL A 154 3.60 -15.58 -15.80
CA VAL A 154 2.72 -15.23 -16.92
C VAL A 154 2.61 -16.43 -17.85
N TYR A 155 1.37 -16.76 -18.24
CA TYR A 155 1.09 -17.84 -19.19
C TYR A 155 0.12 -17.37 -20.26
N PHE A 156 0.37 -17.81 -21.49
CA PHE A 156 -0.57 -17.68 -22.60
C PHE A 156 -0.70 -19.03 -23.33
N SER A 157 -1.93 -19.51 -23.45
CA SER A 157 -2.28 -20.81 -24.04
C SER A 157 -1.41 -21.97 -23.53
N GLY A 158 -1.18 -22.00 -22.21
CA GLY A 158 -0.38 -23.03 -21.53
C GLY A 158 1.14 -22.81 -21.57
N ARG A 159 1.65 -21.92 -22.43
CA ARG A 159 3.08 -21.60 -22.51
C ARG A 159 3.43 -20.47 -21.54
N LYS A 160 4.51 -20.64 -20.77
CA LYS A 160 5.05 -19.61 -19.88
C LYS A 160 5.80 -18.57 -20.72
N THR A 161 5.38 -17.30 -20.67
CA THR A 161 5.86 -16.28 -21.64
C THR A 161 7.01 -15.41 -21.11
N ALA A 162 7.12 -15.18 -19.80
CA ALA A 162 8.29 -14.55 -19.18
C ALA A 162 8.29 -14.71 -17.66
N GLN A 163 9.47 -14.58 -17.02
CA GLN A 163 9.61 -14.45 -15.57
C GLN A 163 10.46 -13.22 -15.27
N ASN A 164 9.94 -12.28 -14.47
CA ASN A 164 10.79 -11.27 -13.87
C ASN A 164 11.75 -11.98 -12.90
N LYS A 165 13.07 -11.89 -13.15
CA LYS A 165 14.06 -12.30 -12.15
C LYS A 165 13.91 -11.37 -10.94
N LYS A 166 13.65 -11.94 -9.76
CA LYS A 166 13.58 -11.16 -8.51
C LYS A 166 14.96 -10.54 -8.27
N LYS A 167 15.05 -9.21 -8.26
CA LYS A 167 16.22 -8.55 -7.67
C LYS A 167 16.24 -8.89 -6.17
N PRO A 168 17.40 -9.23 -5.59
CA PRO A 168 17.50 -9.39 -4.15
C PRO A 168 17.11 -8.07 -3.48
N VAL A 169 16.12 -8.12 -2.57
CA VAL A 169 15.67 -6.95 -1.80
C VAL A 169 16.47 -6.91 -0.51
N TYR A 170 17.05 -5.75 -0.21
CA TYR A 170 17.78 -5.54 1.03
C TYR A 170 16.85 -5.73 2.24
N ARG A 171 17.34 -6.43 3.26
CA ARG A 171 16.59 -6.66 4.50
C ARG A 171 17.34 -6.06 5.67
N LEU A 172 16.70 -5.09 6.31
CA LEU A 172 17.10 -4.57 7.61
C LEU A 172 17.05 -5.71 8.64
N LYS A 173 18.13 -5.86 9.41
CA LYS A 173 18.37 -6.97 10.33
C LYS A 173 18.04 -6.62 11.78
N SER A 174 18.21 -5.37 12.19
CA SER A 174 17.92 -4.95 13.56
C SER A 174 17.67 -3.45 13.71
N MET A 175 17.15 -3.05 14.88
CA MET A 175 17.01 -1.63 15.23
C MET A 175 18.38 -0.94 15.41
N GLU A 176 19.44 -1.64 15.82
CA GLU A 176 20.81 -1.10 15.84
C GLU A 176 21.27 -0.71 14.45
N GLU A 177 20.99 -1.56 13.46
CA GLU A 177 21.34 -1.26 12.07
C GLU A 177 20.64 0.02 11.61
N ILE A 178 19.33 0.14 11.85
CA ILE A 178 18.55 1.33 11.51
C ILE A 178 19.11 2.57 12.21
N PHE A 179 19.41 2.46 13.51
CA PHE A 179 19.97 3.55 14.30
C PHE A 179 21.32 4.02 13.76
N ASN A 180 22.18 3.08 13.36
CA ASN A 180 23.48 3.36 12.75
C ASN A 180 23.37 3.91 11.32
N ILE A 181 22.32 3.57 10.57
CA ILE A 181 22.04 4.19 9.27
C ILE A 181 21.64 5.65 9.49
N VAL A 182 20.68 5.92 10.37
CA VAL A 182 20.14 7.27 10.61
C VAL A 182 21.19 8.20 11.20
N LYS A 183 22.07 7.71 12.09
CA LYS A 183 23.18 8.50 12.65
C LYS A 183 24.13 9.09 11.61
N ARG A 184 24.20 8.51 10.41
CA ARG A 184 25.08 8.99 9.34
C ARG A 184 24.59 10.29 8.71
N ARG A 185 23.32 10.67 8.94
CA ARG A 185 22.71 11.88 8.35
C ARG A 185 22.89 11.91 6.83
N ASP A 186 22.69 10.76 6.19
CA ASP A 186 22.88 10.64 4.75
C ASP A 186 21.83 11.47 4.01
N LYS A 187 22.31 12.38 3.16
CA LYS A 187 21.45 13.34 2.46
C LYS A 187 20.49 12.66 1.49
N GLY A 188 20.92 11.62 0.78
CA GLY A 188 20.07 10.91 -0.19
C GLY A 188 18.88 10.23 0.49
N LEU A 189 19.13 9.57 1.63
CA LEU A 189 18.07 8.95 2.43
C LEU A 189 17.13 10.00 3.07
N GLU A 190 17.68 11.09 3.60
CA GLU A 190 16.89 12.19 4.18
C GLU A 190 16.03 12.89 3.11
N ASP A 191 16.57 13.13 1.91
CA ASP A 191 15.85 13.77 0.80
C ASP A 191 14.67 12.90 0.31
N ILE A 192 14.80 11.56 0.30
CA ILE A 192 13.68 10.65 -0.03
C ILE A 192 12.54 10.80 1.00
N VAL A 193 12.88 10.85 2.29
CA VAL A 193 11.89 10.97 3.36
C VAL A 193 11.31 12.38 3.43
N GLU A 194 12.10 13.41 3.13
CA GLU A 194 11.64 14.79 3.00
C GLU A 194 10.57 14.91 1.90
N ARG A 195 10.82 14.32 0.71
CA ARG A 195 9.82 14.26 -0.36
C ARG A 195 8.55 13.55 0.11
N PHE A 196 8.68 12.40 0.77
CA PHE A 196 7.54 11.67 1.31
C PHE A 196 6.66 12.53 2.23
N ILE A 197 7.23 13.18 3.24
CA ILE A 197 6.44 13.95 4.21
C ILE A 197 5.83 15.20 3.56
N ILE A 198 6.55 15.85 2.63
CA ILE A 198 6.03 17.03 1.90
C ILE A 198 4.87 16.63 1.00
N ASP A 199 5.03 15.57 0.20
CA ASP A 199 3.99 15.10 -0.70
C ASP A 199 2.75 14.62 0.06
N GLN A 200 2.96 13.90 1.19
CA GLN A 200 1.87 13.49 2.07
C GLN A 200 1.18 14.69 2.75
N GLY A 201 1.94 15.72 3.09
CA GLY A 201 1.49 16.96 3.72
C GLY A 201 0.64 17.86 2.82
N ARG A 202 0.70 17.72 1.49
CA ARG A 202 -0.18 18.46 0.57
C ARG A 202 -1.67 18.26 0.90
N LEU A 203 -2.04 17.04 1.30
CA LEU A 203 -3.42 16.74 1.71
C LEU A 203 -3.79 17.41 3.04
N TYR A 204 -2.83 17.63 3.94
CA TYR A 204 -3.08 18.37 5.17
C TYR A 204 -3.50 19.81 4.86
N GLU A 205 -2.74 20.48 3.98
CA GLU A 205 -3.01 21.85 3.56
C GLU A 205 -4.28 21.96 2.71
N GLU A 206 -4.49 21.04 1.75
CA GLU A 206 -5.65 21.03 0.84
C GLU A 206 -6.98 20.98 1.61
N PHE A 207 -7.06 20.19 2.69
CA PHE A 207 -8.27 20.05 3.49
C PHE A 207 -8.31 20.96 4.71
N GLY A 208 -7.29 21.78 4.94
CA GLY A 208 -7.28 22.80 6.01
C GLY A 208 -7.46 22.24 7.41
N TYR A 209 -6.89 21.08 7.72
CA TYR A 209 -7.01 20.48 9.06
C TYR A 209 -6.28 21.34 10.11
N GLY A 210 -6.90 21.50 11.28
CA GLY A 210 -6.36 22.30 12.38
C GLY A 210 -5.50 21.52 13.38
N ASP A 211 -5.64 20.19 13.43
CA ASP A 211 -4.88 19.32 14.32
C ASP A 211 -4.53 17.98 13.67
N VAL A 212 -3.47 17.35 14.19
CA VAL A 212 -2.93 16.09 13.65
C VAL A 212 -3.92 14.91 13.74
N PHE A 213 -4.77 14.86 14.77
CA PHE A 213 -5.70 13.75 14.97
C PHE A 213 -6.84 13.82 13.95
N ALA A 214 -7.40 15.01 13.74
CA ALA A 214 -8.40 15.27 12.72
C ALA A 214 -7.83 15.01 11.33
N ALA A 215 -6.60 15.45 11.05
CA ALA A 215 -5.95 15.22 9.77
C ALA A 215 -5.74 13.73 9.47
N VAL A 216 -5.10 12.99 10.37
CA VAL A 216 -4.83 11.56 10.15
C VAL A 216 -6.13 10.77 10.00
N SER A 217 -7.08 10.97 10.92
CA SER A 217 -8.34 10.22 10.92
C SER A 217 -9.23 10.60 9.75
N GLY A 218 -9.31 11.90 9.42
CA GLY A 218 -10.11 12.44 8.32
C GLY A 218 -9.60 12.00 6.95
N LEU A 219 -8.29 12.05 6.72
CA LEU A 219 -7.69 11.57 5.46
C LEU A 219 -7.86 10.06 5.29
N VAL A 220 -7.68 9.29 6.36
CA VAL A 220 -7.96 7.85 6.33
C VAL A 220 -9.44 7.61 6.01
N LYS A 221 -10.36 8.33 6.65
CA LYS A 221 -11.80 8.20 6.39
C LYS A 221 -12.14 8.47 4.93
N LYS A 222 -11.73 9.62 4.39
CA LYS A 222 -11.94 10.02 2.99
C LYS A 222 -11.46 8.93 2.02
N ARG A 223 -10.25 8.41 2.26
CA ARG A 223 -9.68 7.31 1.46
C ARG A 223 -10.54 6.04 1.54
N MET A 224 -10.98 5.65 2.73
CA MET A 224 -11.81 4.45 2.93
C MET A 224 -13.24 4.62 2.38
N ASP A 225 -13.76 5.84 2.34
CA ASP A 225 -15.04 6.16 1.70
C ASP A 225 -14.95 6.14 0.16
N GLY A 226 -13.74 6.06 -0.41
CA GLY A 226 -13.48 5.89 -1.84
C GLY A 226 -13.11 7.18 -2.58
N ASP A 227 -12.70 8.23 -1.85
CA ASP A 227 -12.19 9.46 -2.46
C ASP A 227 -10.89 9.18 -3.23
N SER A 228 -10.74 9.80 -4.39
CA SER A 228 -9.56 9.66 -5.27
C SER A 228 -8.39 10.52 -4.78
N LEU A 229 -7.97 10.32 -3.53
CA LEU A 229 -6.84 11.03 -2.93
C LEU A 229 -5.52 10.42 -3.41
N LYS A 230 -4.58 11.29 -3.82
CA LYS A 230 -3.18 10.91 -4.04
C LYS A 230 -2.49 10.79 -2.69
N VAL A 231 -2.22 9.57 -2.26
CA VAL A 231 -1.61 9.29 -0.95
C VAL A 231 -0.26 8.61 -1.16
N ILE A 232 0.70 8.88 -0.28
CA ILE A 232 1.96 8.15 -0.29
C ILE A 232 1.79 6.92 0.61
N THR A 233 2.02 5.74 0.06
CA THR A 233 2.06 4.51 0.85
C THR A 233 3.42 4.34 1.50
N VAL A 234 3.43 3.73 2.68
CA VAL A 234 4.64 3.12 3.25
C VAL A 234 4.37 1.63 3.38
N THR A 235 5.27 0.81 2.85
CA THR A 235 5.15 -0.67 2.84
C THR A 235 3.88 -1.21 2.20
N GLY A 236 3.29 -0.45 1.27
CA GLY A 236 2.09 -0.83 0.51
C GLY A 236 0.75 -0.43 1.13
N SER A 237 0.74 0.31 2.25
CA SER A 237 -0.48 0.81 2.88
C SER A 237 -0.52 2.34 2.92
N GLY A 238 -1.54 2.93 2.29
CA GLY A 238 -1.77 4.38 2.32
C GLY A 238 -2.18 4.88 3.71
N ASN A 239 -2.93 4.09 4.49
CA ASN A 239 -3.29 4.47 5.87
C ASN A 239 -2.04 4.57 6.75
N GLN A 240 -1.08 3.66 6.58
CA GLN A 240 0.20 3.70 7.31
C GLN A 240 1.06 4.89 6.86
N GLY A 241 1.05 5.20 5.56
CA GLY A 241 1.75 6.38 5.03
C GLY A 241 1.16 7.70 5.52
N ILE A 242 -0.16 7.86 5.54
CA ILE A 242 -0.85 9.01 6.18
C ILE A 242 -0.46 9.10 7.66
N PHE A 243 -0.56 7.98 8.39
CA PHE A 243 -0.30 7.92 9.82
C PHE A 243 1.13 8.32 10.20
N LEU A 244 2.12 7.96 9.36
CA LEU A 244 3.51 8.37 9.58
C LEU A 244 3.79 9.77 9.05
N GLY A 245 3.35 10.09 7.83
CA GLY A 245 3.76 11.30 7.12
C GLY A 245 3.16 12.58 7.69
N ILE A 246 1.88 12.56 8.10
CA ILE A 246 1.20 13.76 8.58
C ILE A 246 1.83 14.32 9.87
N PRO A 247 2.08 13.53 10.94
CA PRO A 247 2.78 14.03 12.12
C PRO A 247 4.15 14.63 11.78
N PHE A 248 4.96 13.93 10.99
CA PHE A 248 6.29 14.46 10.63
C PHE A 248 6.24 15.68 9.71
N TYR A 249 5.23 15.81 8.84
CA TYR A 249 5.03 17.01 8.04
C TYR A 249 4.74 18.24 8.92
N ILE A 250 3.85 18.12 9.91
CA ILE A 250 3.54 19.23 10.82
C ILE A 250 4.79 19.65 11.60
N MET A 251 5.57 18.68 12.09
CA MET A 251 6.84 18.95 12.77
C MET A 251 7.88 19.58 11.82
N TYR A 252 7.91 19.14 10.56
CA TYR A 252 8.78 19.69 9.53
C TYR A 252 8.45 21.16 9.24
N LYS A 253 7.17 21.55 9.20
CA LYS A 253 6.78 22.96 9.07
C LYS A 253 7.37 23.83 10.19
N LYS A 254 7.46 23.30 11.41
CA LYS A 254 7.96 24.04 12.59
C LYS A 254 9.49 24.01 12.71
N ARG A 255 10.17 22.94 12.30
CA ARG A 255 11.60 22.68 12.60
C ARG A 255 12.48 22.43 11.37
N GLY A 256 11.90 22.37 10.18
CA GLY A 256 12.58 22.06 8.93
C GLY A 256 13.31 20.72 8.97
N LYS A 257 14.46 20.67 8.29
CA LYS A 257 15.26 19.44 8.11
C LYS A 257 15.74 18.77 9.40
N LYS A 258 15.64 19.43 10.56
CA LYS A 258 16.02 18.86 11.86
C LYS A 258 15.21 17.62 12.24
N ILE A 259 14.01 17.42 11.67
CA ILE A 259 13.16 16.26 11.98
C ILE A 259 13.44 15.05 11.08
N LEU A 260 14.20 15.21 9.99
CA LEU A 260 14.37 14.16 8.98
C LEU A 260 14.99 12.86 9.53
N PRO A 261 15.95 12.90 10.48
CA PRO A 261 16.45 11.67 11.11
C PRO A 261 15.36 10.86 11.79
N ALA A 262 14.43 11.52 12.48
CA ALA A 262 13.32 10.87 13.18
C ALA A 262 12.30 10.28 12.20
N ALA A 263 11.97 11.02 11.14
CA ALA A 263 11.11 10.52 10.08
C ALA A 263 11.74 9.31 9.36
N LEU A 264 13.04 9.38 9.04
CA LEU A 264 13.78 8.28 8.42
C LEU A 264 13.83 7.05 9.33
N PHE A 265 14.07 7.25 10.63
CA PHE A 265 14.07 6.18 11.62
C PHE A 265 12.69 5.50 11.71
N ALA A 266 11.60 6.27 11.72
CA ALA A 266 10.25 5.72 11.71
C ALA A 266 9.96 4.90 10.44
N VAL A 267 10.33 5.41 9.25
CA VAL A 267 10.11 4.71 7.98
C VAL A 267 10.93 3.41 7.90
N LEU A 268 12.21 3.43 8.25
CA LEU A 268 13.04 2.22 8.26
C LEU A 268 12.54 1.21 9.30
N THR A 269 12.05 1.68 10.45
CA THR A 269 11.40 0.81 11.45
C THR A 269 10.15 0.16 10.90
N GLN A 270 9.33 0.89 10.14
CA GLN A 270 8.13 0.35 9.47
C GLN A 270 8.48 -0.75 8.46
N ILE A 271 9.54 -0.56 7.69
CA ILE A 271 10.05 -1.55 6.73
C ILE A 271 10.55 -2.80 7.47
N TYR A 272 11.33 -2.62 8.55
CA TYR A 272 11.81 -3.73 9.38
C TYR A 272 10.68 -4.54 10.03
N LEU A 273 9.67 -3.87 10.61
CA LEU A 273 8.49 -4.54 11.17
C LEU A 273 7.67 -5.25 10.09
N THR A 274 7.63 -4.72 8.87
CA THR A 274 6.95 -5.38 7.74
C THR A 274 7.68 -6.63 7.28
N ASN A 275 9.01 -6.67 7.31
CA ASN A 275 9.79 -7.84 6.94
C ASN A 275 9.54 -9.04 7.87
N SER A 276 9.25 -8.80 9.15
CA SER A 276 8.97 -9.83 10.14
C SER A 276 7.48 -10.20 10.22
N LYS A 277 6.58 -9.22 10.16
CA LYS A 277 5.13 -9.42 10.33
C LYS A 277 4.35 -9.61 9.02
N GLY A 278 5.00 -9.43 7.88
CA GLY A 278 4.36 -9.43 6.57
C GLY A 278 3.71 -8.10 6.19
N ARG A 279 3.41 -7.94 4.90
CA ARG A 279 2.76 -6.74 4.35
C ARG A 279 1.29 -6.64 4.75
N ILE A 280 0.59 -7.77 4.68
CA ILE A 280 -0.82 -7.92 5.07
C ILE A 280 -0.90 -9.08 6.08
N SER A 281 -1.75 -8.92 7.09
CA SER A 281 -1.93 -9.84 8.20
C SER A 281 -3.34 -9.72 8.77
N GLY A 282 -3.73 -10.66 9.64
CA GLY A 282 -4.91 -10.57 10.50
C GLY A 282 -4.91 -9.34 11.41
N ASP A 283 -3.74 -8.97 11.93
CA ASP A 283 -3.59 -7.80 12.81
C ASP A 283 -3.67 -6.48 12.05
N CYS A 284 -4.22 -5.44 12.71
CA CYS A 284 -4.28 -4.10 12.15
C CYS A 284 -2.87 -3.53 11.93
N GLY A 285 -2.52 -3.21 10.69
CA GLY A 285 -1.21 -2.65 10.36
C GLY A 285 -0.95 -1.24 10.92
N LEU A 286 -2.00 -0.48 11.24
CA LEU A 286 -1.86 0.80 11.97
C LEU A 286 -1.36 0.54 13.40
N ALA A 287 -1.99 -0.42 14.10
CA ALA A 287 -1.63 -0.79 15.46
C ALA A 287 -0.30 -1.55 15.55
N GLY A 288 -0.15 -2.60 14.75
CA GLY A 288 0.95 -3.54 14.86
C GLY A 288 2.26 -3.09 14.22
N LYS A 289 2.22 -2.07 13.35
CA LYS A 289 3.39 -1.56 12.62
C LYS A 289 3.51 -0.04 12.73
N ALA A 290 2.55 0.72 12.19
CA ALA A 290 2.70 2.17 12.05
C ALA A 290 2.80 2.92 13.40
N ALA A 291 2.01 2.52 14.40
CA ALA A 291 2.06 3.11 15.75
C ALA A 291 3.42 2.92 16.41
N SER A 292 3.94 1.68 16.42
CA SER A 292 5.28 1.40 16.94
C SER A 292 6.37 2.16 16.16
N SER A 293 6.26 2.25 14.84
CA SER A 293 7.21 2.99 14.00
C SER A 293 7.19 4.50 14.28
N LEU A 294 6.01 5.09 14.43
CA LEU A 294 5.86 6.50 14.80
C LEU A 294 6.46 6.75 16.19
N ALA A 295 6.12 5.92 17.18
CA ALA A 295 6.69 5.99 18.52
C ALA A 295 8.22 5.88 18.50
N ALA A 296 8.78 5.04 17.63
CA ALA A 296 10.22 4.89 17.45
C ALA A 296 10.88 6.20 16.98
N GLY A 297 10.33 6.83 15.94
CA GLY A 297 10.84 8.09 15.42
C GLY A 297 10.66 9.26 16.39
N LEU A 298 9.50 9.38 17.04
CA LEU A 298 9.28 10.41 18.06
C LEU A 298 10.22 10.23 19.26
N SER A 299 10.45 8.99 19.70
CA SER A 299 11.40 8.70 20.78
C SER A 299 12.83 9.10 20.41
N LEU A 300 13.22 8.98 19.12
CA LEU A 300 14.54 9.42 18.67
C LEU A 300 14.76 10.94 18.86
N LEU A 301 13.69 11.74 18.78
CA LEU A 301 13.77 13.19 19.02
C LEU A 301 13.94 13.54 20.50
N GLU A 302 13.42 12.71 21.39
CA GLU A 302 13.52 12.90 22.83
C GLU A 302 14.78 12.26 23.43
N THR A 303 15.26 11.17 22.83
CA THR A 303 16.38 10.41 23.36
C THR A 303 17.18 9.71 22.27
N ALA A 304 18.51 9.66 22.44
CA ALA A 304 19.40 8.82 21.62
C ALA A 304 19.61 7.42 22.24
N ASN A 305 18.78 7.00 23.21
CA ASN A 305 18.89 5.71 23.87
C ASN A 305 18.02 4.65 23.19
N LEU A 306 18.65 3.72 22.46
CA LEU A 306 17.96 2.67 21.71
C LEU A 306 17.14 1.72 22.58
N LYS A 307 17.53 1.50 23.86
CA LYS A 307 16.73 0.70 24.80
C LYS A 307 15.40 1.39 25.10
N LYS A 308 15.44 2.68 25.46
CA LYS A 308 14.22 3.47 25.72
C LYS A 308 13.31 3.57 24.49
N ILE A 309 13.90 3.72 23.30
CA ILE A 309 13.15 3.69 22.03
C ILE A 309 12.39 2.36 21.88
N ARG A 310 13.05 1.21 22.12
CA ARG A 310 12.42 -0.11 22.05
C ARG A 310 11.32 -0.30 23.08
N ASP A 311 11.55 0.17 24.31
CA ASP A 311 10.57 0.08 25.38
C ASP A 311 9.29 0.85 24.99
N ASN A 312 9.44 2.07 24.45
CA ASN A 312 8.31 2.85 23.93
C ASN A 312 7.59 2.15 22.77
N MET A 313 8.33 1.58 21.81
CA MET A 313 7.73 0.80 20.72
C MET A 313 6.90 -0.38 21.23
N LEU A 314 7.41 -1.09 22.25
CA LEU A 314 6.76 -2.25 22.85
C LEU A 314 5.53 -1.85 23.67
N LEU A 315 5.60 -0.75 24.43
CA LEU A 315 4.46 -0.21 25.17
C LEU A 315 3.32 0.17 24.21
N THR A 316 3.61 0.92 23.15
CA THR A 316 2.63 1.26 22.11
C THR A 316 2.05 0.00 21.46
N HIS A 317 2.88 -0.98 21.14
CA HIS A 317 2.39 -2.23 20.54
C HIS A 317 1.45 -3.00 21.46
N ARG A 318 1.78 -3.10 22.75
CA ARG A 318 0.97 -3.80 23.76
C ARG A 318 -0.36 -3.10 24.01
N ALA A 319 -0.37 -1.78 24.08
CA ALA A 319 -1.58 -0.98 24.26
C ALA A 319 -2.60 -1.15 23.12
N LEU A 320 -2.13 -1.51 21.93
CA LEU A 320 -2.97 -1.72 20.74
C LEU A 320 -3.15 -3.20 20.38
N LYS A 321 -2.68 -4.11 21.26
CA LYS A 321 -2.82 -5.56 21.03
C LYS A 321 -4.30 -5.92 20.95
N GLY A 322 -4.66 -6.73 19.96
CA GLY A 322 -6.04 -7.17 19.74
C GLY A 322 -6.81 -6.37 18.70
N LEU A 323 -6.33 -5.19 18.26
CA LEU A 323 -6.92 -4.50 17.12
C LEU A 323 -6.74 -5.33 15.84
N GLN A 324 -7.83 -5.93 15.36
CA GLN A 324 -7.85 -6.76 14.15
C GLN A 324 -7.95 -5.92 12.88
N CYS A 325 -7.65 -6.52 11.73
CA CYS A 325 -7.89 -5.95 10.42
C CYS A 325 -9.14 -6.61 9.80
N GLU A 326 -10.21 -5.85 9.62
CA GLU A 326 -11.45 -6.29 8.94
C GLU A 326 -11.46 -5.93 7.45
N GLY A 327 -10.37 -5.33 6.94
CA GLY A 327 -10.27 -4.87 5.56
C GLY A 327 -10.21 -3.34 5.44
N ALA A 328 -10.27 -2.86 4.20
CA ALA A 328 -10.27 -1.43 3.90
C ALA A 328 -11.68 -0.86 4.09
N GLU A 329 -11.94 -0.34 5.29
CA GLU A 329 -13.24 0.12 5.76
C GLU A 329 -13.15 1.46 6.51
N PRO A 330 -14.24 2.25 6.59
CA PRO A 330 -14.27 3.52 7.33
C PRO A 330 -13.81 3.42 8.79
N VAL A 331 -13.97 2.25 9.43
CA VAL A 331 -13.49 1.97 10.79
C VAL A 331 -11.97 2.16 10.94
N CYS A 332 -11.22 2.09 9.84
CA CYS A 332 -9.78 2.39 9.85
C CYS A 332 -9.47 3.81 10.35
N ALA A 333 -10.39 4.77 10.17
CA ALA A 333 -10.24 6.12 10.70
C ALA A 333 -10.23 6.14 12.24
N MET A 334 -11.16 5.43 12.86
CA MET A 334 -11.20 5.26 14.32
C MET A 334 -9.95 4.53 14.82
N LYS A 335 -9.47 3.51 14.09
CA LYS A 335 -8.24 2.80 14.44
C LYS A 335 -7.00 3.67 14.33
N ALA A 336 -6.95 4.55 13.34
CA ALA A 336 -5.88 5.53 13.21
C ALA A 336 -5.91 6.51 14.39
N TYR A 337 -7.10 6.99 14.79
CA TYR A 337 -7.26 7.82 15.98
C TYR A 337 -6.74 7.11 17.25
N LEU A 338 -7.23 5.90 17.53
CA LEU A 338 -6.83 5.11 18.70
C LEU A 338 -5.32 4.82 18.72
N ALA A 339 -4.75 4.47 17.56
CA ALA A 339 -3.33 4.25 17.43
C ALA A 339 -2.52 5.52 17.73
N LEU A 340 -2.98 6.68 17.27
CA LEU A 340 -2.33 7.96 17.53
C LEU A 340 -2.45 8.36 19.01
N THR A 341 -3.59 8.11 19.65
CA THR A 341 -3.78 8.32 21.09
C THR A 341 -2.82 7.45 21.90
N SER A 342 -2.65 6.18 21.52
CA SER A 342 -1.69 5.30 22.18
C SER A 342 -0.25 5.79 22.02
N VAL A 343 0.13 6.28 20.82
CA VAL A 343 1.46 6.89 20.63
C VAL A 343 1.59 8.11 21.53
N LYS A 344 0.58 9.00 21.54
CA LYS A 344 0.57 10.22 22.35
C LYS A 344 0.79 9.92 23.85
N ASN A 345 0.14 8.89 24.37
CA ASN A 345 0.26 8.50 25.78
C ASN A 345 1.63 7.90 26.14
N VAL A 346 2.41 7.46 25.15
CA VAL A 346 3.74 6.85 25.37
C VAL A 346 4.86 7.86 25.09
N VAL A 347 4.76 8.60 23.98
CA VAL A 347 5.77 9.56 23.52
C VAL A 347 5.12 10.61 22.63
N TRP A 348 5.21 11.88 23.03
CA TRP A 348 4.58 12.97 22.30
C TRP A 348 5.27 14.32 22.53
N PRO A 349 5.96 14.86 21.52
CA PRO A 349 6.57 16.16 21.64
C PRO A 349 5.52 17.26 21.41
N GLU A 350 4.76 17.62 22.45
CA GLU A 350 3.67 18.62 22.41
C GLU A 350 4.08 19.96 21.76
N LYS A 351 5.35 20.37 21.91
CA LYS A 351 5.87 21.62 21.32
C LYS A 351 6.15 21.53 19.80
N LEU A 352 6.03 20.34 19.21
CA LEU A 352 6.44 20.06 17.82
C LEU A 352 5.28 19.60 16.93
N ILE A 353 4.20 19.06 17.50
CA ILE A 353 3.06 18.53 16.76
C ILE A 353 1.89 19.53 16.74
#